data_AF-A0AAD7R479-F1
#
_entry.id   AF-A0AAD7R479-F1
#
_cell.length_a   1.000
_cell.length_b   1.000
_cell.length_c   1.000
_cell.angle_alpha   90.00
_cell.angle_beta   90.00
_cell.angle_gamma   90.00
#
_symmetry.space_group_name_H-M   'P 1'
#
loop_
_entity.id
_entity.type
_entity.pdbx_description
1 polymer ?
#
loop_
_entity_poly.entity_id
_entity_poly.type
_entity_poly.pdbx_seq_one_letter_code
_entity_poly.pdbx_strand_id
1 'polypeptide(L)'
;MEIHVLLGFMLCSTHATSAITHSLKYFYTGVTAGTDLPEYTLVGLVDDEQFEYYDSKIKKMIPKTEWIKENEEKITGTHRA
;
A
#
# COMPACT_ATOMS: atom_id res chain seq x y z
N MET A 1 -4.45 0.42 53.78
CA MET A 1 -4.90 -0.61 52.83
C MET A 1 -5.28 -0.02 51.47
N GLU A 2 -5.76 1.25 51.42
CA GLU A 2 -6.25 1.91 50.20
C GLU A 2 -5.18 2.30 49.15
N ILE A 3 -4.01 2.81 49.57
CA ILE A 3 -2.99 3.33 48.64
C ILE A 3 -2.29 2.23 47.84
N HIS A 4 -2.07 1.06 48.45
CA HIS A 4 -1.46 -0.09 47.76
C HIS A 4 -2.40 -0.69 46.71
N VAL A 5 -3.72 -0.63 46.93
CA VAL A 5 -4.74 -1.09 45.98
C VAL A 5 -4.80 -0.16 44.76
N LEU A 6 -4.74 1.15 44.97
CA LEU A 6 -4.66 2.15 43.90
C LEU A 6 -3.36 2.07 43.11
N LEU A 7 -2.22 1.86 43.78
CA LEU A 7 -0.91 1.69 43.12
C LEU A 7 -0.89 0.41 42.28
N GLY A 8 -1.53 -0.66 42.76
CA GLY A 8 -1.71 -1.91 42.00
C GLY A 8 -2.60 -1.74 40.76
N PHE A 9 -3.65 -0.89 40.84
CA PHE A 9 -4.52 -0.59 39.70
C PHE A 9 -3.81 0.24 38.62
N MET A 10 -2.99 1.23 39.01
CA MET A 10 -2.14 2.00 38.08
C MET A 10 -1.06 1.15 37.40
N LEU A 11 -0.42 0.23 38.13
CA LEU A 11 0.60 -0.67 37.57
C LEU A 11 0.00 -1.73 36.61
N CYS A 12 -1.30 -1.98 36.67
CA CYS A 12 -2.04 -2.89 35.80
C CYS A 12 -2.62 -2.20 34.54
N SER A 13 -2.20 -0.96 34.26
CA SER A 13 -2.53 -0.30 32.99
C SER A 13 -1.52 -0.72 31.93
N THR A 14 -1.56 -2.00 31.53
CA THR A 14 -0.81 -2.46 30.36
C THR A 14 -1.46 -1.85 29.12
N HIS A 15 -0.80 -0.87 28.52
CA HIS A 15 -1.19 -0.37 27.21
C HIS A 15 -1.11 -1.53 26.22
N ALA A 16 -2.26 -2.05 25.81
CA ALA A 16 -2.34 -2.97 24.67
C ALA A 16 -1.87 -2.20 23.44
N THR A 17 -0.60 -2.39 23.06
CA THR A 17 -0.08 -1.83 21.82
C THR A 17 -0.62 -2.67 20.67
N SER A 18 -1.53 -2.09 19.90
CA SER A 18 -2.01 -2.72 18.67
C SER A 18 -0.94 -2.55 17.60
N ALA A 19 -0.19 -3.61 17.31
CA ALA A 19 0.71 -3.63 16.16
C ALA A 19 -0.13 -3.79 14.88
N ILE A 20 -0.16 -2.76 14.04
CA ILE A 20 -0.76 -2.84 12.70
C ILE A 20 0.25 -3.54 11.79
N THR A 21 -0.20 -4.57 11.08
CA THR A 21 0.60 -5.25 10.05
C THR A 21 0.23 -4.69 8.69
N HIS A 22 1.22 -4.29 7.91
CA HIS A 22 1.04 -3.86 6.53
C HIS A 22 1.42 -5.00 5.56
N SER A 23 0.76 -5.06 4.41
CA SER A 23 1.06 -6.04 3.36
C SER A 23 1.25 -5.38 1.99
N LEU A 24 2.20 -5.89 1.22
CA LEU A 24 2.47 -5.49 -0.16
C LEU A 24 2.32 -6.73 -1.06
N LYS A 25 1.47 -6.64 -2.08
CA LYS A 25 1.15 -7.77 -2.98
C LYS A 25 1.30 -7.35 -4.44
N TYR A 26 1.83 -8.26 -5.25
CA TYR A 26 1.99 -8.09 -6.69
C TYR A 26 1.30 -9.23 -7.44
N PHE A 27 0.50 -8.88 -8.43
CA PHE A 27 -0.15 -9.83 -9.34
C PHE A 27 0.38 -9.64 -10.74
N TYR A 28 0.98 -10.71 -11.27
CA TYR A 28 1.49 -10.78 -12.62
C TYR A 28 0.62 -11.72 -13.43
N THR A 29 0.07 -11.21 -14.53
CA THR A 29 -0.72 -12.03 -15.45
C THR A 29 -0.06 -12.00 -16.82
N GLY A 30 0.16 -13.18 -17.39
CA GLY A 30 0.56 -13.35 -18.78
C GLY A 30 -0.53 -14.09 -19.54
N VAL A 31 -0.85 -13.62 -20.74
CA VAL A 31 -1.78 -14.30 -21.66
C VAL A 31 -1.13 -14.47 -23.02
N THR A 32 -1.61 -15.46 -23.78
CA THR A 32 -1.13 -15.68 -25.15
C THR A 32 -1.51 -14.50 -26.05
N ALA A 33 -0.60 -14.15 -26.96
CA ALA A 33 -0.82 -13.12 -27.96
C ALA A 33 -2.03 -13.42 -28.87
N GLY A 34 -2.64 -12.36 -29.40
CA GLY A 34 -3.78 -12.47 -30.32
C GLY A 34 -5.16 -12.51 -29.65
N THR A 35 -5.25 -12.17 -28.36
CA THR A 35 -6.52 -11.95 -27.66
C THR A 35 -6.83 -10.46 -27.52
N ASP A 36 -8.07 -10.12 -27.15
CA ASP A 36 -8.44 -8.73 -26.81
C ASP A 36 -7.92 -8.27 -25.44
N LEU A 37 -7.25 -9.14 -24.68
CA LEU A 37 -6.62 -8.81 -23.40
C LEU A 37 -5.19 -8.28 -23.60
N PRO A 38 -4.63 -7.50 -22.66
CA PRO A 38 -3.21 -7.22 -22.66
C PRO A 38 -2.40 -8.51 -22.43
N GLU A 39 -1.37 -8.75 -23.24
CA GLU A 39 -0.46 -9.90 -23.12
C GLU A 39 0.19 -10.02 -21.75
N TYR A 40 0.39 -8.89 -21.06
CA TYR A 40 0.97 -8.85 -19.74
C TYR A 40 0.34 -7.72 -18.92
N THR A 41 0.03 -8.01 -17.65
CA THR A 41 -0.41 -7.02 -16.67
C THR A 41 0.36 -7.17 -15.36
N LEU A 42 0.60 -6.06 -14.69
CA LEU A 42 1.14 -5.98 -13.33
C LEU A 42 0.21 -5.12 -12.47
N VAL A 43 -0.20 -5.65 -11.33
CA VAL A 43 -1.04 -4.94 -10.34
C VAL A 43 -0.35 -4.98 -8.99
N GLY A 44 -0.13 -3.81 -8.39
CA GLY A 44 0.42 -3.69 -7.03
C GLY A 44 -0.64 -3.24 -6.03
N LEU A 45 -0.68 -3.90 -4.87
CA LEU A 45 -1.54 -3.53 -3.75
C LEU A 45 -0.76 -3.33 -2.45
N VAL A 46 -1.13 -2.29 -1.70
CA VAL A 46 -0.72 -2.06 -0.30
C VAL A 46 -1.98 -2.18 0.55
N ASP A 47 -1.97 -3.06 1.55
CA ASP A 47 -3.13 -3.30 2.43
C ASP A 47 -4.44 -3.59 1.68
N ASP A 48 -4.33 -4.38 0.61
CA ASP A 48 -5.42 -4.72 -0.31
C ASP A 48 -6.00 -3.53 -1.10
N GLU A 49 -5.39 -2.36 -1.02
CA GLU A 49 -5.67 -1.20 -1.88
C GLU A 49 -4.70 -1.16 -3.07
N GLN A 50 -5.23 -1.08 -4.28
CA GLN A 50 -4.42 -0.99 -5.49
C GLN A 50 -3.74 0.38 -5.59
N PHE A 51 -2.40 0.40 -5.64
CA PHE A 51 -1.64 1.65 -5.78
C PHE A 51 -1.04 1.83 -7.18
N GLU A 52 -0.86 0.75 -7.95
CA GLU A 52 -0.29 0.81 -9.29
C GLU A 52 -0.91 -0.21 -10.25
N TYR A 53 -0.80 0.10 -11.54
CA TYR A 53 -1.25 -0.74 -12.64
C TYR A 53 -0.33 -0.57 -13.85
N TYR A 54 0.04 -1.66 -14.49
CA TYR A 54 0.65 -1.67 -15.80
C TYR A 54 -0.03 -2.70 -16.68
N ASP A 55 -0.15 -2.38 -17.97
CA ASP A 55 -0.38 -3.40 -18.97
C ASP A 55 0.40 -3.15 -20.26
N SER A 56 0.55 -4.21 -21.06
CA SER A 56 1.33 -4.21 -22.29
C SER A 56 0.69 -3.42 -23.44
N LYS A 57 -0.57 -2.97 -23.32
CA LYS A 57 -1.23 -2.09 -24.30
C LYS A 57 -0.93 -0.62 -24.02
N ILE A 58 -1.07 -0.19 -22.77
CA ILE A 58 -0.80 1.17 -22.31
C ILE A 58 0.71 1.42 -22.23
N LYS A 59 1.50 0.40 -21.88
CA LYS A 59 2.96 0.45 -21.75
C LYS A 59 3.48 1.53 -20.81
N LYS A 60 2.69 1.85 -19.79
CA LYS A 60 3.03 2.84 -18.76
C LYS A 60 2.56 2.32 -17.40
N MET A 61 3.36 2.56 -16.36
CA MET A 61 2.90 2.46 -14.98
C MET A 61 1.88 3.58 -14.72
N ILE A 62 0.68 3.20 -14.32
CA ILE A 62 -0.42 4.08 -14.01
C ILE A 62 -0.61 4.11 -12.50
N PRO A 63 -0.26 5.21 -11.83
CA PRO A 63 -0.50 5.34 -10.40
C PRO A 63 -2.00 5.46 -10.12
N LYS A 64 -2.48 4.72 -9.12
CA LYS A 64 -3.90 4.65 -8.74
C LYS A 64 -4.25 5.46 -7.50
N THR A 65 -3.25 5.91 -6.76
CA THR A 65 -3.39 6.73 -5.55
C THR A 65 -2.61 8.05 -5.68
N GLU A 66 -3.03 9.09 -4.96
CA GLU A 66 -2.35 10.40 -5.01
C GLU A 66 -0.93 10.35 -4.45
N TRP A 67 -0.70 9.57 -3.40
CA TRP A 67 0.62 9.46 -2.78
C TRP A 67 1.67 8.82 -3.70
N ILE A 68 1.29 7.93 -4.64
CA ILE A 68 2.21 7.45 -5.67
C ILE A 68 2.45 8.55 -6.71
N LYS A 69 1.41 9.24 -7.19
CA LYS A 69 1.55 10.32 -8.18
C LYS A 69 2.51 11.40 -7.70
N GLU A 70 2.35 11.84 -6.45
CA GLU A 70 3.24 12.83 -5.83
C GLU A 70 4.69 12.33 -5.75
N ASN A 71 4.89 11.04 -5.46
CA ASN A 71 6.23 10.46 -5.44
C ASN A 71 6.85 10.39 -6.85
N GLU A 72 6.08 10.03 -7.87
CA GLU A 72 6.54 10.05 -9.27
C GLU A 72 6.91 11.47 -9.74
N GLU A 73 6.09 12.48 -9.42
CA GLU A 73 6.37 13.89 -9.75
C GLU A 73 7.67 14.37 -9.08
N LYS A 74 7.86 14.05 -7.80
CA LYS A 74 9.11 14.36 -7.06
C LYS A 74 10.33 13.70 -7.70
N ILE A 75 10.22 12.43 -8.08
CA ILE A 75 11.33 11.68 -8.68
C ILE A 75 11.66 12.21 -10.09
N THR A 76 10.65 12.60 -10.85
CA THR A 76 10.84 13.12 -12.22
C THR A 76 11.19 14.61 -12.29
N GLY A 77 11.23 15.30 -11.14
CA GLY A 77 11.60 16.72 -11.05
C GLY A 77 10.54 17.66 -11.63
N THR A 78 9.29 17.20 -11.78
CA THR A 78 8.18 18.06 -12.20
C THR A 78 7.62 18.79 -10.97
N HIS A 79 8.16 19.97 -10.69
CA HIS A 79 7.55 20.86 -9.69
C HIS A 79 6.19 21.35 -10.21
N ARG A 80 5.13 21.11 -9.43
CA ARG A 80 3.82 21.76 -9.65
C ARG A 80 4.03 23.27 -9.57
N ALA A 81 3.98 23.93 -10.72
CA ALA A 81 3.92 25.39 -10.86
C ALA A 81 2.53 25.91 -10.50
#